data_AF-A0A0D2ZXI7-F1
#
_entry.id   AF-A0A0D2ZXI7-F1
#
_cell.length_a   1.000
_cell.length_b   1.000
_cell.length_c   1.000
_cell.angle_alpha   90.00
_cell.angle_beta   90.00
_cell.angle_gamma   90.00
#
_symmetry.space_group_name_H-M   'P 1'
#
loop_
_entity.id
_entity.type
_entity.pdbx_description
1 polymer ?
#
loop_
_entity_poly.entity_id
_entity_poly.type
_entity_poly.pdbx_seq_one_letter_code
_entity_poly.pdbx_strand_id
1 'polypeptide(L)'
;IVPFVTVFHWDTPQDLEDEYGGFLSERIVKDFREYADFVFQEYGDKVKHWITFNEPWVFAHAGYDVGKKAPGRCSDYVDRTCKGGRSGYEVYLVSHNLLNAHAEAFEAFTQCEKCKGGKVGIAHSPAWFEPHDFQDSQDGASIGRALDFMLG
;
A
#
# COMPACT_ATOMS: atom_id res chain seq x y z
N ILE A 1 -17.11 21.83 -0.62
CA ILE A 1 -16.66 20.42 -0.70
C ILE A 1 -15.39 20.32 0.13
N VAL A 2 -15.25 19.29 0.97
CA VAL A 2 -14.04 19.05 1.77
C VAL A 2 -13.17 18.03 1.02
N PRO A 3 -11.92 18.34 0.68
CA PRO A 3 -11.06 17.42 -0.06
C PRO A 3 -10.47 16.33 0.84
N PHE A 4 -10.53 15.09 0.37
CA PHE A 4 -9.79 13.95 0.89
C PHE A 4 -8.83 13.52 -0.21
N VAL A 5 -7.53 13.71 0.01
CA VAL A 5 -6.53 13.52 -1.05
C VAL A 5 -5.71 12.29 -0.74
N THR A 6 -5.64 11.39 -1.71
CA THR A 6 -4.71 10.25 -1.71
C THR A 6 -3.43 10.66 -2.40
N VAL A 7 -2.29 10.49 -1.72
CA VAL A 7 -0.96 10.81 -2.25
C VAL A 7 -0.50 9.77 -3.27
N PHE A 8 -0.74 8.48 -2.99
CA PHE A 8 -0.42 7.36 -3.88
C PHE A 8 -1.60 6.43 -4.08
N HIS A 9 -1.92 6.17 -5.35
CA HIS A 9 -2.99 5.29 -5.78
C HIS A 9 -2.51 4.35 -6.89
N TRP A 10 -1.49 3.55 -6.57
CA TRP A 10 -0.90 2.52 -7.44
C TRP A 10 -0.22 3.10 -8.70
N ASP A 11 0.20 4.35 -8.61
CA ASP A 11 0.71 5.19 -9.68
C ASP A 11 2.22 5.40 -9.56
N THR A 12 2.96 4.34 -9.22
CA THR A 12 4.43 4.36 -9.17
C THR A 12 4.97 4.88 -10.49
N PRO A 13 5.82 5.93 -10.50
CA PRO A 13 6.48 6.38 -11.72
C PRO A 13 7.27 5.23 -12.36
N GLN A 14 7.07 5.00 -13.66
CA GLN A 14 7.70 3.89 -14.39
C GLN A 14 9.23 3.96 -14.29
N ASP A 15 9.81 5.16 -14.28
CA ASP A 15 11.27 5.34 -14.17
C ASP A 15 11.84 4.74 -12.86
N LEU A 16 11.10 4.81 -11.74
CA LEU A 16 11.52 4.21 -10.47
C LEU A 16 11.37 2.69 -10.47
N GLU A 17 10.34 2.19 -11.16
CA GLU A 17 10.16 0.76 -11.40
C GLU A 17 11.30 0.19 -12.26
N ASP A 18 11.70 0.91 -13.31
CA ASP A 18 12.80 0.51 -14.20
C ASP A 18 14.18 0.65 -13.54
N GLU A 19 14.39 1.69 -12.73
CA GLU A 19 15.69 1.97 -12.10
C GLU A 19 16.01 0.97 -10.97
N TYR A 20 15.05 0.65 -10.12
CA TYR A 20 15.29 -0.17 -8.94
C TYR A 20 14.13 -1.08 -8.52
N GLY A 21 13.10 -1.25 -9.36
CA GLY A 21 11.96 -2.11 -9.07
C GLY A 21 10.92 -1.51 -8.14
N GLY A 22 10.86 -0.17 -8.05
CA GLY A 22 9.84 0.55 -7.29
C GLY A 22 9.79 0.07 -5.83
N PHE A 23 8.63 -0.44 -5.42
CA PHE A 23 8.42 -0.88 -4.04
C PHE A 23 9.15 -2.16 -3.62
N LEU A 24 9.85 -2.83 -4.55
CA LEU A 24 10.78 -3.90 -4.19
C LEU A 24 12.07 -3.38 -3.55
N SER A 25 12.40 -2.10 -3.71
CA SER A 25 13.59 -1.50 -3.13
C SER A 25 13.25 -0.59 -1.96
N GLU A 26 14.07 -0.64 -0.90
CA GLU A 26 13.99 0.32 0.21
C GLU A 26 14.22 1.78 -0.24
N ARG A 27 14.84 1.99 -1.42
CA ARG A 27 15.08 3.32 -2.00
C ARG A 27 13.78 4.10 -2.20
N ILE A 28 12.67 3.41 -2.50
CA ILE A 28 11.35 4.02 -2.71
C ILE A 28 10.85 4.79 -1.49
N VAL A 29 11.29 4.39 -0.29
CA VAL A 29 10.84 4.98 0.98
C VAL A 29 11.22 6.46 1.02
N LYS A 30 12.46 6.77 0.63
CA LYS A 30 12.97 8.13 0.57
C LYS A 30 12.30 8.93 -0.56
N ASP A 31 12.20 8.35 -1.75
CA ASP A 31 11.60 9.03 -2.90
C ASP A 31 10.11 9.35 -2.65
N PHE A 32 9.37 8.42 -2.04
CA PHE A 32 7.98 8.66 -1.63
C PHE A 32 7.87 9.73 -0.54
N ARG A 33 8.76 9.73 0.46
CA ARG A 33 8.80 10.78 1.50
C ARG A 33 8.99 12.16 0.88
N GLU A 34 9.93 12.30 -0.05
CA GLU A 34 10.19 13.58 -0.74
C GLU A 34 8.99 14.04 -1.58
N TYR A 35 8.35 13.11 -2.31
CA TYR A 35 7.12 13.40 -3.04
C TYR A 35 5.96 13.82 -2.11
N ALA A 36 5.74 13.07 -1.03
CA ALA A 36 4.69 13.36 -0.07
C ALA A 36 4.91 14.72 0.63
N ASP A 37 6.14 15.03 1.06
CA ASP A 37 6.48 16.33 1.64
C ASP A 37 6.18 17.47 0.66
N PHE A 38 6.62 17.34 -0.61
CA PHE A 38 6.30 18.33 -1.63
C PHE A 38 4.78 18.56 -1.75
N VAL A 39 3.99 17.50 -1.84
CA VAL A 39 2.52 17.57 -1.93
C VAL A 39 1.90 18.22 -0.69
N PHE A 40 2.40 17.89 0.51
CA PHE A 40 1.95 18.48 1.77
C PHE A 40 2.28 19.98 1.86
N GLN A 41 3.49 20.39 1.47
CA GLN A 41 3.88 21.80 1.47
C GLN A 41 3.11 22.61 0.43
N GLU A 42 2.79 22.02 -0.72
CA GLU A 42 2.09 22.71 -1.80
C GLU A 42 0.59 22.88 -1.48
N TYR A 43 -0.06 21.84 -0.95
CA TYR A 43 -1.53 21.81 -0.81
C TYR A 43 -2.04 21.80 0.64
N GLY A 44 -1.17 21.75 1.64
CA GLY A 44 -1.52 21.69 3.07
C GLY A 44 -2.41 22.82 3.57
N ASP A 45 -2.34 23.99 2.93
CA ASP A 45 -3.21 25.14 3.25
C ASP A 45 -4.68 24.87 2.89
N LYS A 46 -4.94 23.99 1.92
CA LYS A 46 -6.28 23.69 1.38
C LYS A 46 -6.80 22.33 1.81
N VAL A 47 -5.92 21.36 2.02
CA VAL A 47 -6.26 19.96 2.29
C VAL A 47 -5.93 19.61 3.74
N LYS A 48 -6.94 19.11 4.47
CA LYS A 48 -6.82 18.70 5.87
C LYS A 48 -7.08 17.21 6.10
N HIS A 49 -7.41 16.46 5.06
CA HIS A 49 -7.61 15.02 5.12
C HIS A 49 -6.77 14.33 4.07
N TRP A 50 -5.79 13.57 4.54
CA TRP A 50 -4.77 12.95 3.72
C TRP A 50 -4.82 11.43 3.86
N ILE A 51 -4.65 10.77 2.73
CA ILE A 51 -4.45 9.33 2.64
C ILE A 51 -3.10 9.15 1.98
N THR A 52 -2.16 8.49 2.64
CA THR A 52 -0.84 8.21 2.05
C THR A 52 -0.98 7.17 0.94
N PHE A 53 -1.45 5.98 1.31
CA PHE A 53 -1.64 4.84 0.42
C PHE A 53 -3.10 4.44 0.32
N ASN A 54 -3.55 4.21 -0.91
CA ASN A 54 -4.78 3.50 -1.19
C ASN A 54 -4.53 1.99 -1.29
N GLU A 55 -5.24 1.21 -0.48
CA GLU A 55 -5.34 -0.25 -0.55
C GLU A 55 -3.96 -0.98 -0.64
N PRO A 56 -3.06 -0.80 0.35
CA PRO A 56 -1.70 -1.35 0.26
C PRO A 56 -1.68 -2.88 0.12
N TRP A 57 -2.60 -3.59 0.79
CA TRP A 57 -2.74 -5.04 0.66
C TRP A 57 -3.08 -5.45 -0.78
N VAL A 58 -4.05 -4.77 -1.41
CA VAL A 58 -4.46 -5.04 -2.79
C VAL A 58 -3.33 -4.74 -3.76
N PHE A 59 -2.63 -3.63 -3.58
CA PHE A 59 -1.48 -3.26 -4.41
C PHE A 59 -0.37 -4.32 -4.35
N ALA A 60 0.06 -4.71 -3.14
CA ALA A 60 1.11 -5.70 -2.95
C ALA A 60 0.70 -7.08 -3.50
N HIS A 61 -0.48 -7.56 -3.14
CA HIS A 61 -0.96 -8.88 -3.58
C HIS A 61 -1.22 -8.91 -5.09
N ALA A 62 -1.95 -7.95 -5.65
CA ALA A 62 -2.31 -7.95 -7.07
C ALA A 62 -1.12 -7.62 -7.99
N GLY A 63 -0.17 -6.82 -7.52
CA GLY A 63 1.02 -6.41 -8.30
C GLY A 63 2.18 -7.41 -8.25
N TYR A 64 2.37 -8.11 -7.12
CA TYR A 64 3.60 -8.87 -6.82
C TYR A 64 3.37 -10.31 -6.35
N ASP A 65 2.13 -10.72 -6.10
CA ASP A 65 1.81 -12.11 -5.76
C ASP A 65 1.05 -12.82 -6.88
N VAL A 66 -0.07 -12.24 -7.33
CA VAL A 66 -0.90 -12.80 -8.42
C VAL A 66 -0.67 -12.14 -9.78
N GLY A 67 0.09 -11.04 -9.85
CA GLY A 67 0.50 -10.39 -11.09
C GLY A 67 -0.62 -9.83 -11.98
N LYS A 68 -1.83 -9.62 -11.44
CA LYS A 68 -3.01 -9.12 -12.19
C LYS A 68 -3.06 -7.60 -12.32
N LYS A 69 -2.20 -6.88 -11.62
CA LYS A 69 -2.05 -5.41 -11.66
C LYS A 69 -0.58 -5.07 -11.90
N ALA A 70 -0.31 -3.83 -12.32
CA ALA A 70 1.06 -3.35 -12.47
C ALA A 70 1.84 -3.54 -11.14
N PRO A 71 3.13 -3.92 -11.19
CA PRO A 71 3.95 -4.14 -12.39
C PRO A 71 3.69 -5.46 -13.14
N GLY A 72 2.89 -6.37 -12.56
CA GLY A 72 2.50 -7.64 -13.17
C GLY A 72 3.50 -8.75 -12.85
N ARG A 73 3.96 -8.79 -11.60
CA ARG A 73 4.97 -9.73 -11.12
C ARG A 73 4.34 -10.87 -10.34
N CYS A 74 4.79 -12.08 -10.62
CA CYS A 74 4.44 -13.29 -9.90
C CYS A 74 5.42 -14.42 -10.25
N SER A 75 5.41 -15.49 -9.46
CA SER A 75 6.14 -16.73 -9.77
C SER A 75 5.53 -17.47 -10.95
N ASP A 76 6.34 -18.20 -11.73
CA ASP A 76 5.88 -18.97 -12.91
C ASP A 76 4.78 -19.99 -12.62
N TYR A 77 4.69 -20.49 -11.39
CA TYR A 77 3.64 -21.44 -10.98
C TYR A 77 2.29 -20.76 -10.72
N VAL A 78 2.25 -19.45 -10.57
CA VAL A 78 1.02 -18.65 -10.41
C VAL A 78 0.47 -18.31 -11.79
N ASP A 79 1.28 -17.66 -12.63
CA ASP A 79 0.95 -17.35 -14.02
C ASP A 79 2.24 -17.19 -14.85
N ARG A 80 2.37 -17.99 -15.91
CA ARG A 80 3.54 -17.96 -16.81
C ARG A 80 3.61 -16.71 -17.68
N THR A 81 2.56 -15.88 -17.70
CA THR A 81 2.51 -14.62 -18.45
C THR A 81 3.00 -13.43 -17.63
N CYS A 82 3.24 -13.60 -16.32
CA CYS A 82 3.85 -12.56 -15.48
C CYS A 82 5.23 -12.17 -16.00
N LYS A 83 5.65 -10.95 -15.69
CA LYS A 83 6.97 -10.41 -16.07
C LYS A 83 8.14 -11.00 -15.25
N GLY A 84 7.89 -12.07 -14.50
CA GLY A 84 8.77 -12.64 -13.48
C GLY A 84 8.35 -12.23 -12.07
N GLY A 85 9.06 -12.74 -11.06
CA GLY A 85 8.77 -12.42 -9.65
C GLY A 85 8.92 -13.62 -8.73
N ARG A 86 8.70 -13.38 -7.43
CA ARG A 86 8.68 -14.40 -6.38
C ARG A 86 7.48 -14.18 -5.47
N SER A 87 6.33 -14.72 -5.89
CA SER A 87 5.09 -14.78 -5.10
C SER A 87 5.36 -15.35 -3.71
N GLY A 88 4.72 -14.81 -2.69
CA GLY A 88 4.97 -15.14 -1.28
C GLY A 88 6.29 -14.59 -0.68
N TYR A 89 7.14 -13.91 -1.45
CA TYR A 89 8.30 -13.16 -0.93
C TYR A 89 8.20 -11.68 -1.26
N GLU A 90 8.01 -11.34 -2.54
CA GLU A 90 7.95 -9.95 -3.01
C GLU A 90 6.76 -9.19 -2.41
N VAL A 91 5.62 -9.85 -2.21
CA VAL A 91 4.44 -9.27 -1.56
C VAL A 91 4.74 -8.74 -0.16
N TYR A 92 5.54 -9.45 0.63
CA TYR A 92 5.92 -9.00 1.98
C TYR A 92 6.97 -7.90 1.94
N LEU A 93 7.91 -7.98 0.99
CA LEU A 93 8.92 -6.93 0.80
C LEU A 93 8.26 -5.60 0.42
N VAL A 94 7.33 -5.64 -0.53
CA VAL A 94 6.53 -4.48 -0.94
C VAL A 94 5.66 -3.96 0.20
N SER A 95 4.96 -4.85 0.92
CA SER A 95 4.15 -4.45 2.08
C SER A 95 4.98 -3.77 3.17
N HIS A 96 6.20 -4.27 3.43
CA HIS A 96 7.13 -3.69 4.38
C HIS A 96 7.57 -2.28 3.94
N ASN A 97 7.94 -2.10 2.68
CA ASN A 97 8.36 -0.80 2.16
C ASN A 97 7.22 0.22 2.11
N LEU A 98 5.98 -0.21 1.83
CA LEU A 98 4.79 0.66 1.93
C LEU A 98 4.59 1.18 3.35
N LEU A 99 4.74 0.33 4.37
CA LEU A 99 4.61 0.73 5.77
C LEU A 99 5.74 1.68 6.20
N ASN A 100 6.97 1.41 5.79
CA ASN A 100 8.09 2.32 6.06
C ASN A 100 7.91 3.68 5.35
N ALA A 101 7.50 3.66 4.08
CA ALA A 101 7.18 4.86 3.31
C ALA A 101 6.02 5.65 3.94
N HIS A 102 5.02 4.97 4.51
CA HIS A 102 3.93 5.60 5.24
C HIS A 102 4.45 6.30 6.49
N ALA A 103 5.30 5.64 7.28
CA ALA A 103 5.87 6.20 8.50
C ALA A 103 6.71 7.47 8.20
N GLU A 104 7.55 7.43 7.16
CA GLU A 104 8.35 8.58 6.73
C GLU A 104 7.49 9.74 6.21
N ALA A 105 6.44 9.45 5.43
CA ALA A 105 5.50 10.46 4.98
C ALA A 105 4.69 11.05 6.15
N PHE A 106 4.33 10.23 7.14
CA PHE A 106 3.69 10.69 8.36
C PHE A 106 4.61 11.66 9.11
N GLU A 107 5.90 11.34 9.25
CA GLU A 107 6.87 12.25 9.87
C GLU A 107 6.94 13.59 9.11
N ALA A 108 7.06 13.57 7.78
CA ALA A 108 7.04 14.79 6.97
C ALA A 108 5.74 15.60 7.17
N PHE A 109 4.58 14.93 7.22
CA PHE A 109 3.30 15.56 7.51
C PHE A 109 3.29 16.28 8.86
N THR A 110 3.88 15.68 9.91
CA THR A 110 3.95 16.32 11.23
C THR A 110 4.83 17.57 11.27
N GLN A 111 5.82 17.65 10.37
CA GLN A 111 6.74 18.78 10.24
C GLN A 111 6.18 19.87 9.31
N CYS A 112 5.16 19.57 8.52
CA CYS A 112 4.47 20.51 7.64
C CYS A 112 3.60 21.51 8.44
N GLU A 113 4.09 22.74 8.57
CA GLU A 113 3.38 23.84 9.25
C GLU A 113 1.98 24.10 8.65
N LYS A 114 1.88 24.05 7.32
CA LYS A 114 0.62 24.22 6.58
C LYS A 114 -0.38 23.11 6.88
N CYS A 115 0.10 21.94 7.29
CA CYS A 115 -0.70 20.75 7.54
C CYS A 115 -1.28 20.69 8.96
N LYS A 116 -0.92 21.64 9.83
CA LYS A 116 -1.43 21.72 11.21
C LYS A 116 -2.96 21.64 11.26
N GLY A 117 -3.45 20.84 12.20
CA GLY A 117 -4.87 20.53 12.37
C GLY A 117 -5.44 19.53 11.35
N GLY A 118 -4.65 19.08 10.38
CA GLY A 118 -5.04 18.02 9.45
C GLY A 118 -4.91 16.62 10.05
N LYS A 119 -5.42 15.63 9.31
CA LYS A 119 -5.31 14.20 9.62
C LYS A 119 -4.71 13.47 8.42
N VAL A 120 -3.90 12.46 8.70
CA VAL A 120 -3.28 11.60 7.70
C VAL A 120 -3.46 10.13 8.12
N GLY A 121 -3.66 9.25 7.15
CA GLY A 121 -3.80 7.81 7.38
C GLY A 121 -3.60 6.97 6.12
N ILE A 122 -4.09 5.74 6.16
CA ILE A 122 -4.11 4.76 5.07
C ILE A 122 -5.57 4.41 4.78
N ALA A 123 -5.92 4.24 3.51
CA ALA A 123 -7.22 3.68 3.13
C ALA A 123 -7.08 2.17 2.90
N HIS A 124 -7.68 1.37 3.78
CA HIS A 124 -7.73 -0.09 3.64
C HIS A 124 -8.98 -0.51 2.86
N SER A 125 -8.92 -1.68 2.22
CA SER A 125 -10.06 -2.30 1.52
C SER A 125 -10.20 -3.76 1.95
N PRO A 126 -10.63 -4.00 3.21
CA PRO A 126 -10.86 -5.34 3.71
C PRO A 126 -12.17 -5.90 3.15
N ALA A 127 -12.21 -7.21 2.92
CA ALA A 127 -13.46 -7.95 2.75
C ALA A 127 -14.02 -8.38 4.12
N TRP A 128 -15.34 -8.53 4.17
CA TRP A 128 -16.00 -9.24 5.28
C TRP A 128 -15.95 -10.74 5.04
N PHE A 129 -15.77 -11.53 6.10
CA PHE A 129 -15.77 -12.99 6.04
C PHE A 129 -16.79 -13.56 6.99
N GLU A 130 -17.38 -14.69 6.58
CA GLU A 130 -18.29 -15.49 7.38
C GLU A 130 -17.82 -16.95 7.38
N PRO A 131 -18.22 -17.75 8.39
CA PRO A 131 -17.95 -19.18 8.40
C PRO A 131 -18.49 -19.82 7.13
N HIS A 132 -17.75 -20.79 6.58
CA HIS A 132 -18.28 -21.60 5.49
C HIS A 132 -19.36 -22.55 6.02
N ASP A 133 -19.10 -23.15 7.19
CA ASP A 133 -20.04 -23.92 7.98
C ASP A 133 -20.13 -23.35 9.41
N PHE A 134 -21.32 -22.87 9.78
CA PHE A 134 -21.59 -22.32 11.11
C PHE A 134 -21.50 -23.36 12.24
N GLN A 135 -21.47 -24.66 11.92
CA GLN A 135 -21.30 -25.73 12.89
C GLN A 135 -19.83 -26.15 13.07
N ASP A 136 -18.93 -25.73 12.17
CA ASP A 136 -17.50 -26.02 12.32
C ASP A 136 -16.82 -24.98 13.22
N SER A 137 -16.47 -25.40 14.44
CA SER A 137 -15.72 -24.57 15.38
C SER A 137 -14.36 -24.05 14.84
N GLN A 138 -13.78 -24.68 13.81
CA GLN A 138 -12.53 -24.24 13.20
C GLN A 138 -12.70 -23.03 12.27
N ASP A 139 -13.89 -22.83 11.71
CA ASP A 139 -14.15 -21.74 10.76
C ASP A 139 -14.02 -20.37 11.42
N GLY A 140 -14.39 -20.25 12.70
CA GLY A 140 -14.16 -19.02 13.47
C GLY A 140 -12.68 -18.62 13.51
N ALA A 141 -11.77 -19.59 13.68
CA ALA A 141 -10.33 -19.33 13.68
C ALA A 141 -9.80 -19.00 12.26
N SER A 142 -10.41 -19.56 11.21
CA SER A 142 -10.08 -19.26 9.82
C SER A 142 -10.43 -17.82 9.44
N ILE A 143 -11.59 -17.32 9.90
CA ILE A 143 -12.01 -15.93 9.70
C ILE A 143 -11.03 -14.96 10.36
N GLY A 144 -10.62 -15.23 11.60
CA GLY A 144 -9.62 -14.42 12.30
C GLY A 144 -8.32 -14.32 11.49
N ARG A 145 -7.79 -15.47 11.03
CA ARG A 145 -6.58 -15.48 10.18
C ARG A 145 -6.76 -14.71 8.88
N ALA A 146 -7.93 -14.78 8.25
CA ALA A 146 -8.19 -14.07 7.01
C ALA A 146 -8.24 -12.55 7.21
N LEU A 147 -8.85 -12.09 8.31
CA LEU A 147 -8.87 -10.67 8.69
C LEU A 147 -7.47 -10.18 9.04
N ASP A 148 -6.73 -10.89 9.89
CA ASP A 148 -5.35 -10.55 10.26
C ASP A 148 -4.45 -10.44 9.03
N PHE A 149 -4.63 -11.34 8.04
CA PHE A 149 -3.81 -11.34 6.84
C PHE A 149 -4.09 -10.18 5.87
N MET A 150 -5.31 -9.65 5.86
CA MET A 150 -5.69 -8.56 4.94
C MET A 150 -5.68 -7.17 5.58
N LEU A 151 -6.07 -7.08 6.85
CA LEU A 151 -6.24 -5.82 7.57
C LEU A 151 -5.11 -5.56 8.55
N GLY A 152 -4.61 -6.61 9.21
CA GLY A 152 -3.64 -6.54 10.30
C GLY A 152 -4.26 -6.53 11.69
#